data_AF-X1L0M2-F1
#
_entry.id   AF-X1L0M2-F1
#
_cell.length_a   1.000
_cell.length_b   1.000
_cell.length_c   1.000
_cell.angle_alpha   90.00
_cell.angle_beta   90.00
_cell.angle_gamma   90.00
#
_symmetry.space_group_name_H-M   'P 1'
#
loop_
_entity.id
_entity.type
_entity.pdbx_description
1 polymer ?
#
loop_
_entity_poly.entity_id
_entity_poly.type
_entity_poly.pdbx_seq_one_letter_code
_entity_poly.pdbx_strand_id
1 'polypeptide(L)' 'MEMLNEINDIGIAKHFRLSEFACPCCKRIMLHPRLLKKLIELRGIIERPVYITSGYRCPRYN' A
#
# COMPACT_ATOMS: atom_id res chain seq x y z
N MET A 1 -14.23 -18.37 2.20
CA MET A 1 -13.62 -17.32 3.07
C MET A 1 -12.12 -17.17 2.87
N GLU A 2 -11.42 -18.14 2.26
CA GLU A 2 -10.00 -18.01 1.92
C GLU A 2 -9.71 -16.94 0.84
N MET A 3 -10.55 -16.81 -0.19
CA MET A 3 -10.31 -15.85 -1.29
C MET A 3 -10.37 -14.35 -0.90
N LEU A 4 -10.89 -14.00 0.28
CA LEU A 4 -10.87 -12.61 0.78
C LEU A 4 -9.52 -12.24 1.41
N ASN A 5 -8.74 -13.24 1.85
CA ASN A 5 -7.46 -13.03 2.51
C ASN A 5 -6.34 -12.64 1.52
N GLU A 6 -6.57 -12.84 0.23
CA GLU A 6 -5.61 -12.55 -0.84
C GLU A 6 -5.93 -11.25 -1.61
N ILE A 7 -6.99 -10.51 -1.23
CA ILE A 7 -7.38 -9.29 -1.95
C ILE A 7 -6.24 -8.28 -1.92
N ASN A 8 -5.81 -7.87 -3.11
CA ASN A 8 -4.68 -6.98 -3.35
C ASN A 8 -3.34 -7.50 -2.80
N ASP A 9 -3.20 -8.80 -2.56
CA ASP A 9 -1.95 -9.36 -2.07
C ASP A 9 -0.87 -9.48 -3.17
N ILE A 10 -0.60 -8.37 -3.86
CA ILE A 10 0.24 -8.29 -5.06
C ILE A 10 1.52 -7.53 -4.71
N GLY A 11 2.69 -8.12 -5.00
CA GLY A 11 3.97 -7.40 -4.90
C GLY A 11 4.07 -6.34 -6.00
N ILE A 12 4.19 -5.06 -5.61
CA ILE A 12 4.28 -3.94 -6.56
C ILE A 12 5.65 -3.26 -6.56
N ALA A 13 6.47 -3.56 -5.56
CA ALA A 13 7.90 -3.26 -5.53
C ALA A 13 8.60 -4.20 -4.52
N LYS A 14 9.94 -4.24 -4.54
CA LYS A 14 10.76 -5.13 -3.69
C LYS A 14 10.35 -5.16 -2.21
N HIS A 15 9.86 -4.03 -1.69
CA HIS A 15 9.51 -3.88 -0.29
C HIS A 15 8.09 -3.35 -0.07
N PHE A 16 7.23 -3.42 -1.08
CA PHE A 16 5.86 -2.92 -1.02
C PHE A 16 4.89 -3.87 -1.71
N ARG A 17 3.85 -4.26 -0.98
CA ARG A 17 2.68 -4.97 -1.49
C ARG A 17 1.52 -3.98 -1.66
N LEU A 18 0.66 -4.25 -2.64
CA LEU A 18 -0.49 -3.42 -2.96
C LEU A 18 -1.48 -3.35 -1.78
N SER A 19 -1.64 -4.44 -1.04
CA SER A 19 -2.51 -4.56 0.13
C SER A 19 -2.18 -3.56 1.25
N GLU A 20 -0.92 -3.13 1.37
CA GLU A 20 -0.48 -2.12 2.35
C GLU A 20 -1.12 -0.74 2.09
N PHE A 21 -1.55 -0.47 0.86
CA PHE A 21 -2.15 0.80 0.46
C PHE A 21 -3.69 0.79 0.47
N ALA A 22 -4.30 -0.31 0.91
CA ALA A 22 -5.75 -0.51 0.87
C ALA A 22 -6.50 0.22 1.98
N CYS A 23 -7.72 0.71 1.70
CA CYS A 23 -8.63 1.09 2.79
C CYS A 23 -8.90 -0.15 3.63
N PRO A 24 -8.72 -0.13 4.96
CA PRO A 24 -9.05 -1.29 5.78
C PRO A 24 -10.55 -1.61 5.73
N CYS A 25 -11.37 -0.61 5.43
CA CYS A 25 -12.83 -0.68 5.40
C CYS A 25 -13.44 -1.45 4.22
N CYS A 26 -12.86 -1.30 3.03
CA CYS A 26 -13.45 -1.79 1.77
C CYS A 26 -12.41 -2.35 0.81
N LYS A 27 -11.14 -2.34 1.20
CA LYS A 27 -9.98 -2.79 0.41
C LYS A 27 -9.78 -2.06 -0.92
N ARG A 28 -10.54 -0.99 -1.21
CA ARG A 28 -10.29 -0.10 -2.36
C ARG A 28 -8.92 0.55 -2.22
N ILE A 29 -8.24 0.69 -3.36
CA ILE A 29 -6.92 1.33 -3.47
C ILE A 29 -7.00 2.39 -4.57
N MET A 30 -6.40 3.54 -4.28
CA MET A 30 -6.05 4.55 -5.28
C MET A 30 -4.60 4.93 -5.02
N LEU A 31 -3.67 4.32 -5.77
CA LEU A 31 -2.24 4.52 -5.59
C LEU A 31 -1.66 5.28 -6.79
N HIS A 32 -1.15 6.48 -6.54
CA HIS A 32 -0.50 7.26 -7.57
C HIS A 32 0.92 6.72 -7.87
N PRO A 33 1.31 6.45 -9.13
CA PRO A 33 2.62 5.86 -9.45
C PRO A 33 3.82 6.65 -8.90
N ARG A 34 3.75 7.99 -8.92
CA ARG A 34 4.79 8.86 -8.33
C ARG A 34 4.98 8.64 -6.82
N LEU A 35 3.91 8.35 -6.07
CA LEU A 35 4.04 8.06 -4.63
C LEU A 35 4.87 6.80 -4.42
N LEU A 36 4.54 5.72 -5.13
CA LEU A 36 5.30 4.47 -5.05
C LEU A 36 6.78 4.69 -5.40
N LYS A 37 7.07 5.42 -6.48
CA LYS A 37 8.45 5.77 -6.86
C LYS A 37 9.19 6.51 -5.73
N LYS A 38 8.55 7.51 -5.12
CA LYS A 38 9.14 8.29 -4.03
C LYS A 38 9.34 7.48 -2.74
N LEU A 39 8.47 6.51 -2.44
CA LEU A 39 8.66 5.62 -1.30
C LEU A 39 9.84 4.66 -1.49
N ILE A 40 10.05 4.16 -2.72
CA ILE A 40 11.22 3.35 -3.07
C ILE A 40 12.50 4.17 -2.91
N GLU A 41 12.53 5.39 -3.46
CA GLU A 41 13.65 6.32 -3.32
C GLU A 41 13.94 6.64 -1.85
N LEU A 42 12.90 7.02 -1.08
CA LEU A 42 13.02 7.34 0.35
C LEU A 42 13.64 6.18 1.12
N ARG A 43 13.13 4.96 0.93
CA ARG A 43 13.65 3.75 1.59
C ARG A 43 15.13 3.54 1.27
N GLY A 44 15.54 3.76 0.03
CA GLY A 44 16.95 3.66 -0.40
C GLY A 44 17.84 4.71 0.26
N ILE A 45 17.34 5.94 0.44
CA ILE A 45 18.08 7.04 1.07
C ILE A 45 18.28 6.81 2.57
N ILE A 46 17.23 6.37 3.28
CA ILE A 46 17.28 6.21 4.74
C ILE A 46 17.84 4.86 5.19
N GLU A 47 18.04 3.92 4.25
CA GLU A 47 18.52 2.55 4.48
C GLU A 47 17.76 1.80 5.60
N ARG A 48 16.49 2.14 5.78
CA ARG A 48 15.61 1.61 6.84
C ARG A 48 14.25 1.26 6.29
N PRO A 49 13.51 0.33 6.92
CA PRO A 49 12.16 0.02 6.51
C PRO A 49 11.23 1.24 6.53
N VAL A 50 10.39 1.35 5.49
CA VAL A 50 9.27 2.29 5.43
C VAL A 50 8.00 1.47 5.50
N TYR A 51 7.24 1.61 6.58
CA TYR A 51 5.97 0.90 6.78
C TYR A 51 4.80 1.79 6.43
N ILE A 52 3.86 1.27 5.63
CA ILE A 52 2.63 1.98 5.29
C ILE A 52 1.58 1.64 6.35
N THR A 53 1.26 2.60 7.23
CA THR A 53 0.22 2.42 8.26
C THR A 53 -1.17 2.71 7.72
N SER A 54 -1.25 3.48 6.63
CA SER A 54 -2.49 3.78 5.91
C SER A 54 -2.21 4.19 4.47
N GLY A 55 -2.94 3.60 3.53
CA GLY A 55 -3.00 4.09 2.16
C GLY A 55 -4.27 4.90 1.90
N TYR A 56 -5.03 4.51 0.87
CA TYR A 56 -6.27 5.18 0.51
C TYR A 56 -7.37 5.01 1.57
N ARG A 57 -8.13 6.08 1.86
CA ARG A 57 -9.33 6.07 2.70
C ARG A 57 -10.53 6.49 1.86
N CYS A 58 -11.60 5.69 1.88
CA CYS A 58 -12.83 6.09 1.20
C CYS A 58 -13.58 7.15 2.03
N PRO A 59 -14.46 7.97 1.40
CA PRO A 59 -15.21 9.01 2.10
C PRO A 59 -16.11 8.51 3.25
N ARG A 60 -16.43 7.22 3.31
CA ARG A 60 -17.23 6.64 4.40
C ARG A 60 -16.39 6.38 5.66
N TYR A 61 -15.09 6.14 5.50
CA TYR A 61 -14.19 5.85 6.60
C TYR A 61 -13.47 7.10 7.10
N ASN A 62 -13.39 8.14 6.26
CA ASN A 62 -12.70 9.40 6.53
C ASN A 62 -13.67 10.52 6.89
#